data_AF-A0A2K0WAL0-F1
#
_entry.id   AF-A0A2K0WAL0-F1
#
_cell.length_a   1.000
_cell.length_b   1.000
_cell.length_c   1.000
_cell.angle_alpha   90.00
_cell.angle_beta   90.00
_cell.angle_gamma   90.00
#
_symmetry.space_group_name_H-M   'P 1'
#
loop_
_entity.id
_entity.type
_entity.pdbx_description
1 polymer ?
#
loop_
_entity_poly.entity_id
_entity_poly.type
_entity_poly.pdbx_seq_one_letter_code
_entity_poly.pdbx_strand_id
1 'polypeptide(L)'
;MPLQICIPLLVADQAKIGTAFGVWRAFNNSGSTIMDVVFGVLQDGTEDNGYYKVLLVAIGIKAWAFVLGVSYIIVDYKLLGKGMTMTRVQREAIEATIDDRDANPLTRRRSKPWFTALAFGLLVAMVATAWAVFLRYLI
;
A
#
# COMPACT_ATOMS: atom_id res chain seq x y z
N MET A 1 -3.02 -8.42 -4.35
CA MET A 1 -3.52 -7.92 -3.05
C MET A 1 -3.00 -8.76 -1.86
N PRO A 2 -1.69 -8.81 -1.59
CA PRO A 2 -1.18 -9.45 -0.38
C PRO A 2 -1.27 -8.53 0.86
N LEU A 3 -1.07 -7.22 0.69
CA LEU A 3 -1.00 -6.27 1.81
C LEU A 3 -2.33 -6.11 2.57
N GLN A 4 -3.46 -6.16 1.86
CA GLN A 4 -4.80 -6.04 2.47
C GLN A 4 -5.09 -7.20 3.44
N ILE A 5 -4.64 -8.40 3.11
CA ILE A 5 -4.78 -9.61 3.95
C ILE A 5 -3.90 -9.49 5.20
N CYS A 6 -2.81 -8.73 5.11
CA CYS A 6 -1.92 -8.47 6.24
C CYS A 6 -2.40 -7.33 7.16
N ILE A 7 -3.42 -6.54 6.81
CA ILE A 7 -3.88 -5.43 7.66
C ILE A 7 -4.28 -5.90 9.08
N PRO A 8 -5.12 -6.95 9.25
CA PRO A 8 -5.45 -7.46 10.59
C PRO A 8 -4.24 -8.03 11.33
N LEU A 9 -3.23 -8.48 10.59
CA LEU A 9 -1.97 -8.99 11.13
C LEU A 9 -0.98 -7.88 11.48
N LEU A 10 -1.18 -6.65 11.01
CA LEU A 10 -0.31 -5.49 11.24
C LEU A 10 -0.90 -4.51 12.26
N VAL A 11 -2.24 -4.45 12.36
CA VAL A 11 -2.95 -3.62 13.32
C VAL A 11 -3.04 -4.33 14.66
N ALA A 12 -2.43 -3.73 15.69
CA ALA A 12 -2.41 -4.25 17.06
C ALA A 12 -3.79 -4.31 17.72
N ASP A 13 -4.61 -3.30 17.42
CA ASP A 13 -5.84 -2.99 18.13
C ASP A 13 -7.04 -3.35 17.25
N GLN A 14 -7.78 -4.36 17.67
CA GLN A 14 -8.95 -4.86 16.95
C GLN A 14 -10.03 -3.79 16.77
N ALA A 15 -10.14 -2.82 17.70
CA ALA A 15 -11.08 -1.71 17.60
C ALA A 15 -10.73 -0.72 16.47
N LYS A 16 -9.46 -0.69 16.04
CA LYS A 16 -8.95 0.23 14.99
C LYS A 16 -8.85 -0.42 13.61
N ILE A 17 -9.26 -1.68 13.47
CA ILE A 17 -9.24 -2.40 12.19
C ILE A 17 -10.09 -1.69 11.15
N GLY A 18 -11.28 -1.21 11.53
CA GLY A 18 -12.16 -0.44 10.64
C GLY A 18 -11.47 0.81 10.09
N THR A 19 -10.78 1.57 10.95
CA THR A 19 -10.00 2.75 10.54
C THR A 19 -8.88 2.39 9.58
N ALA A 20 -8.14 1.31 9.86
CA ALA A 20 -7.05 0.87 8.99
C ALA A 20 -7.56 0.46 7.58
N PHE A 21 -8.68 -0.25 7.51
CA PHE A 21 -9.34 -0.55 6.24
C PHE A 21 -9.86 0.71 5.54
N GLY A 22 -10.39 1.68 6.29
CA GLY A 22 -10.82 2.97 5.75
C GLY A 22 -9.68 3.75 5.10
N VAL A 23 -8.54 3.87 5.78
CA VAL A 23 -7.33 4.52 5.26
C VAL A 23 -6.80 3.79 4.02
N TRP A 24 -6.75 2.45 4.05
CA TRP A 24 -6.37 1.65 2.89
C TRP A 24 -7.29 1.89 1.69
N ARG A 25 -8.61 1.95 1.93
CA ARG A 25 -9.61 2.21 0.89
C ARG A 25 -9.45 3.61 0.29
N ALA A 26 -9.18 4.63 1.12
CA ALA A 26 -8.93 5.99 0.66
C ALA A 26 -7.72 6.04 -0.30
N PHE A 27 -6.60 5.41 0.07
CA PHE A 27 -5.43 5.30 -0.80
C PHE A 27 -5.74 4.65 -2.15
N ASN A 28 -6.44 3.51 -2.14
CA ASN A 28 -6.77 2.78 -3.37
C ASN A 28 -7.71 3.58 -4.27
N ASN A 29 -8.75 4.19 -3.70
CA ASN A 29 -9.71 4.98 -4.46
C ASN A 29 -9.04 6.20 -5.10
N SER A 30 -8.26 6.97 -4.33
CA SER A 30 -7.54 8.14 -4.87
C SER A 30 -6.53 7.74 -5.94
N GLY A 31 -5.81 6.64 -5.75
CA GLY A 31 -4.88 6.10 -6.75
C GLY A 31 -5.58 5.69 -8.04
N SER A 32 -6.70 4.98 -7.94
CA SER A 32 -7.51 4.58 -9.10
C SER A 32 -7.97 5.80 -9.89
N THR A 33 -8.56 6.79 -9.22
CA THR A 33 -9.05 8.01 -9.87
C THR A 33 -7.94 8.75 -10.63
N ILE A 34 -6.74 8.88 -10.03
CA ILE A 34 -5.60 9.51 -10.73
C ILE A 34 -5.23 8.71 -11.97
N MET A 35 -5.14 7.38 -11.86
CA MET A 35 -4.77 6.51 -12.97
C MET A 35 -5.79 6.53 -14.10
N ASP A 36 -7.08 6.56 -13.78
CA ASP A 36 -8.16 6.63 -14.78
C ASP A 36 -8.05 7.91 -15.61
N VAL A 37 -7.79 9.06 -14.97
CA VAL A 37 -7.59 10.32 -15.69
C VAL A 37 -6.29 10.32 -16.49
N VAL A 38 -5.18 9.83 -15.91
CA VAL A 38 -3.90 9.74 -16.63
C VAL A 38 -4.04 8.88 -17.90
N PHE A 39 -4.72 7.75 -17.80
CA PHE A 39 -4.96 6.87 -18.95
C PHE A 39 -5.89 7.51 -19.98
N GLY A 40 -6.95 8.19 -19.55
CA GLY A 40 -7.83 8.94 -20.45
C GLY A 40 -7.06 9.99 -21.25
N VAL A 41 -6.29 10.84 -20.57
CA VAL A 41 -5.50 11.91 -21.21
C VAL A 41 -4.45 11.36 -22.17
N LEU A 42 -3.79 10.24 -21.83
CA LEU A 42 -2.81 9.61 -22.70
C LEU A 42 -3.47 8.97 -23.93
N GLN A 43 -4.65 8.40 -23.77
CA GLN A 43 -5.42 7.82 -24.87
C GLN A 43 -5.87 8.91 -25.84
N ASP A 44 -6.46 9.99 -25.33
CA ASP A 44 -6.93 11.13 -26.14
C ASP A 44 -5.78 11.81 -26.91
N GLY A 45 -4.57 11.80 -26.34
CA GLY A 45 -3.35 12.34 -26.96
C GLY A 45 -2.58 11.38 -27.87
N THR A 46 -3.12 10.20 -28.22
CA THR A 46 -2.47 9.23 -29.10
C THR A 46 -3.08 9.25 -30.50
N GLU A 47 -2.25 9.39 -31.53
CA GLU A 47 -2.67 9.35 -32.94
C GLU A 47 -3.36 8.01 -33.26
N ASP A 48 -4.40 8.05 -34.11
CA ASP A 48 -5.27 6.93 -34.47
C ASP A 48 -6.02 6.23 -33.32
N ASN A 49 -6.26 6.92 -32.18
CA ASN A 49 -6.83 6.31 -30.97
C ASN A 49 -6.01 5.11 -30.47
N GLY A 50 -4.71 5.09 -30.75
CA GLY A 50 -3.82 4.01 -30.31
C GLY A 50 -3.71 3.93 -28.79
N TYR A 51 -3.42 2.72 -28.28
CA TYR A 51 -3.30 2.48 -26.83
C TYR A 51 -1.84 2.37 -26.35
N TYR A 52 -0.88 2.60 -27.25
CA TYR A 52 0.54 2.33 -26.98
C TYR A 52 1.13 3.18 -25.85
N LYS A 53 0.81 4.49 -25.78
CA LYS A 53 1.28 5.36 -24.70
C LYS A 53 0.75 4.92 -23.33
N VAL A 54 -0.52 4.49 -23.27
CA VAL A 54 -1.13 3.95 -22.05
C VAL A 54 -0.43 2.66 -21.61
N LEU A 55 -0.17 1.75 -22.55
CA LEU A 55 0.55 0.50 -22.28
C LEU A 55 1.96 0.74 -21.73
N LEU A 56 2.70 1.70 -22.29
CA LEU A 56 4.03 2.05 -21.79
C LEU A 56 3.99 2.50 -20.33
N VAL A 57 3.04 3.38 -19.97
CA VAL A 57 2.89 3.84 -18.59
C VAL A 57 2.46 2.68 -17.67
N ALA A 58 1.52 1.85 -18.11
CA ALA A 58 1.10 0.67 -17.35
C ALA A 58 2.27 -0.29 -17.08
N ILE A 59 3.12 -0.54 -18.08
CA ILE A 59 4.32 -1.38 -17.94
C ILE A 59 5.29 -0.74 -16.94
N GLY A 60 5.55 0.56 -17.04
CA GLY A 60 6.43 1.27 -16.11
C GLY A 60 5.95 1.18 -14.66
N ILE A 61 4.65 1.38 -14.42
CA ILE A 61 4.05 1.24 -13.08
C ILE A 61 4.16 -0.20 -12.57
N LYS A 62 3.95 -1.20 -13.44
CA LYS A 62 4.10 -2.62 -13.06
C LYS A 62 5.54 -2.97 -12.73
N ALA A 63 6.51 -2.47 -13.49
CA ALA A 63 7.93 -2.65 -13.19
C ALA A 63 8.31 -2.01 -11.84
N TRP A 64 7.80 -0.81 -11.55
CA TRP A 64 7.98 -0.18 -10.25
C TRP A 64 7.32 -0.98 -9.11
N ALA A 65 6.12 -1.51 -9.33
CA ALA A 65 5.44 -2.37 -8.37
C ALA A 65 6.25 -3.65 -8.07
N PHE A 66 6.97 -4.19 -9.05
CA PHE A 66 7.88 -5.32 -8.84
C PHE A 66 9.03 -4.94 -7.90
N VAL A 67 9.68 -3.78 -8.13
CA VAL A 67 10.77 -3.29 -7.25
C VAL A 67 10.27 -3.06 -5.83
N LEU A 68 9.08 -2.47 -5.66
CA LEU A 68 8.44 -2.33 -4.36
C LEU A 68 8.09 -3.69 -3.73
N GLY A 69 7.67 -4.66 -4.53
CA GLY A 69 7.42 -6.03 -4.06
C GLY A 69 8.68 -6.65 -3.45
N VAL A 70 9.83 -6.52 -4.11
CA VAL A 70 11.11 -7.01 -3.60
C VAL A 70 11.51 -6.26 -2.32
N SER A 71 11.32 -4.94 -2.25
CA SER A 71 11.62 -4.18 -1.04
C SER A 71 10.75 -4.59 0.15
N TYR A 72 9.47 -4.93 -0.08
CA TYR A 72 8.60 -5.47 0.97
C TYR A 72 9.09 -6.80 1.52
N ILE A 73 9.65 -7.68 0.68
CA ILE A 73 10.25 -8.94 1.16
C ILE A 73 11.43 -8.63 2.09
N ILE A 74 12.28 -7.68 1.73
CA ILE A 74 13.43 -7.29 2.57
C ILE A 74 12.95 -6.72 3.90
N VAL A 75 11.92 -5.88 3.88
CA VAL A 75 11.31 -5.29 5.09
C VAL A 75 10.69 -6.37 5.97
N ASP A 76 9.97 -7.33 5.39
CA ASP A 76 9.37 -8.45 6.14
C ASP A 76 10.44 -9.27 6.86
N TYR A 77 11.54 -9.59 6.17
CA TYR A 77 12.64 -10.35 6.75
C TYR A 77 13.41 -9.58 7.82
N LYS A 78 13.63 -8.27 7.64
CA LYS A 78 14.47 -7.47 8.56
C LYS A 78 13.71 -6.86 9.74
N LEU A 79 12.45 -6.49 9.55
CA LEU A 79 11.70 -5.68 10.53
C LEU A 79 10.49 -6.39 11.12
N LEU A 80 9.91 -7.37 10.41
CA LEU A 80 8.67 -8.07 10.83
C LEU A 80 8.92 -9.54 11.17
N GLY A 81 10.17 -10.00 11.20
CA GLY A 81 10.54 -11.36 11.59
C GLY A 81 9.95 -12.44 10.69
N LYS A 82 9.80 -12.17 9.38
CA LYS A 82 9.08 -13.02 8.40
C LYS A 82 7.59 -13.17 8.67
N GLY A 83 7.00 -12.28 9.47
CA GLY A 83 5.58 -12.36 9.81
C GLY A 83 4.72 -12.53 8.57
N MET A 84 4.89 -11.71 7.53
CA MET A 84 4.01 -11.75 6.35
C MET A 84 4.18 -13.02 5.51
N THR A 85 5.32 -13.71 5.60
CA THR A 85 5.66 -14.92 4.83
C THR A 85 5.48 -16.23 5.59
N MET A 86 5.26 -16.18 6.91
CA MET A 86 5.05 -17.37 7.74
C MET A 86 3.62 -17.91 7.69
N THR A 87 3.52 -19.24 7.72
CA THR A 87 2.22 -19.94 7.83
C THR A 87 1.61 -19.78 9.23
N ARG A 88 0.29 -19.95 9.35
CA ARG A 88 -0.44 -19.79 10.62
C ARG A 88 0.11 -20.69 11.74
N VAL A 89 0.36 -21.97 11.43
CA VAL A 89 0.88 -22.96 12.39
C VAL A 89 2.26 -22.56 12.92
N GLN A 90 3.14 -22.09 12.04
CA GLN A 90 4.48 -21.66 12.46
C GLN A 90 4.42 -20.39 13.31
N ARG A 91 3.48 -19.48 13.04
CA ARG A 91 3.27 -18.28 13.87
C ARG A 91 2.76 -18.62 15.26
N GLU A 92 1.75 -19.47 15.37
CA GLU A 92 1.19 -19.88 16.67
C GLU A 92 2.25 -20.56 17.56
N ALA A 93 3.12 -21.39 16.96
CA ALA A 93 4.23 -22.02 17.69
C ALA A 93 5.28 -21.01 18.19
N ILE A 94 5.60 -19.98 17.40
CA ILE A 94 6.52 -18.91 17.81
C ILE A 94 5.85 -17.98 18.84
N GLU A 95 4.58 -17.62 18.66
CA GLU A 95 3.84 -16.81 19.62
C GLU A 95 3.72 -17.50 20.99
N ALA A 96 3.57 -18.82 21.02
CA ALA A 96 3.55 -19.60 22.27
C ALA A 96 4.89 -19.63 23.02
N THR A 97 6.00 -19.31 22.35
CA THR A 97 7.35 -19.27 22.94
C THR A 97 7.84 -17.86 23.27
N ILE A 98 7.06 -16.83 22.93
CA ILE A 98 7.38 -15.42 23.22
C ILE A 98 6.77 -15.04 24.58
N ASP A 99 7.63 -14.87 25.58
CA ASP A 99 7.25 -14.42 26.93
C ASP A 99 7.08 -12.88 26.99
N ASP A 100 7.95 -12.14 26.27
CA ASP A 100 7.86 -10.68 26.13
C ASP A 100 7.53 -10.27 24.68
N ARG A 101 6.33 -9.71 24.50
CA ARG A 101 5.80 -9.29 23.19
C ARG A 101 6.57 -8.10 22.60
N ASP A 102 7.27 -7.31 23.40
CA ASP A 102 8.05 -6.16 22.92
C ASP A 102 9.48 -6.53 22.50
N ALA A 103 9.99 -7.68 22.94
CA ALA A 103 11.32 -8.16 22.61
C ALA A 103 11.40 -8.81 21.20
N ASN A 104 10.30 -9.40 20.71
CA ASN A 104 10.31 -10.14 19.46
C ASN A 104 9.82 -9.28 18.26
N PRO A 105 10.57 -9.21 17.13
CA PRO A 105 10.17 -8.46 15.94
C PRO A 105 8.84 -8.93 15.31
N LEU A 106 8.39 -10.16 15.56
CA LEU A 106 7.10 -10.68 15.11
C LEU A 106 5.91 -10.04 15.87
N THR A 107 6.10 -9.72 17.15
CA THR A 107 5.05 -9.21 18.05
C THR A 107 5.21 -7.73 18.39
N ARG A 108 6.39 -7.15 18.16
CA ARG A 108 6.70 -5.75 18.48
C ARG A 108 5.98 -4.79 17.53
N ARG A 109 4.96 -4.11 18.03
CA ARG A 109 4.10 -3.19 17.24
C ARG A 109 4.37 -1.71 17.52
N ARG A 110 5.64 -1.32 17.57
CA ARG A 110 6.03 0.09 17.79
C ARG A 110 6.01 0.86 16.46
N SER A 111 4.97 1.66 16.22
CA SER A 111 4.98 2.60 15.09
C SER A 111 5.86 3.79 15.44
N LYS A 112 6.59 4.32 14.44
CA LYS A 112 7.34 5.56 14.60
C LYS A 112 6.44 6.73 14.17
N PRO A 113 6.23 7.76 15.01
CA PRO A 113 5.27 8.83 14.73
C PRO A 113 5.60 9.61 13.46
N TRP A 114 6.88 9.78 13.14
CA TRP A 114 7.31 10.44 11.90
C TRP A 114 6.87 9.65 10.64
N PHE A 115 6.89 8.32 10.70
CA PHE A 115 6.50 7.47 9.57
C PHE A 115 4.98 7.52 9.38
N THR A 116 4.23 7.56 10.48
CA THR A 116 2.79 7.79 10.45
C THR A 116 2.45 9.17 9.86
N ALA A 117 3.13 10.23 10.30
CA ALA A 117 2.93 11.57 9.75
C ALA A 117 3.25 11.63 8.23
N LEU A 118 4.33 10.98 7.80
CA LEU A 118 4.68 10.86 6.39
C LEU A 118 3.60 10.13 5.59
N ALA A 119 3.09 9.00 6.10
CA ALA A 119 2.04 8.23 5.43
C ALA A 119 0.74 9.02 5.30
N PHE A 120 0.32 9.74 6.34
CA PHE A 120 -0.86 10.61 6.27
C PHE A 120 -0.62 11.83 5.35
N GLY A 121 0.59 12.39 5.33
CA GLY A 121 0.96 13.45 4.39
C GLY A 121 0.84 13.00 2.94
N LEU A 122 1.33 11.79 2.63
CA LEU A 122 1.18 11.17 1.31
C LEU A 122 -0.29 10.92 0.95
N LEU A 123 -1.10 10.47 1.92
CA LEU A 123 -2.54 10.28 1.69
C LEU A 123 -3.22 11.60 1.31
N VAL A 124 -2.97 12.67 2.07
CA VAL A 124 -3.54 14.00 1.80
C VAL A 124 -3.09 14.50 0.43
N ALA A 125 -1.81 14.34 0.09
CA ALA A 125 -1.28 14.72 -1.23
C ALA A 125 -1.95 13.91 -2.36
N MET A 126 -2.18 12.61 -2.18
CA MET A 126 -2.89 11.78 -3.16
C MET A 126 -4.35 12.20 -3.33
N VAL A 127 -5.06 12.47 -2.24
CA VAL A 127 -6.45 12.93 -2.29
C VAL A 127 -6.53 14.29 -3.00
N ALA A 128 -5.65 15.23 -2.65
CA ALA A 128 -5.58 16.54 -3.29
C ALA A 128 -5.25 16.42 -4.78
N THR A 129 -4.32 15.55 -5.16
CA THR A 129 -3.98 15.30 -6.57
C THR A 129 -5.15 14.70 -7.34
N ALA A 130 -5.86 13.73 -6.76
CA ALA A 130 -7.04 13.14 -7.38
C ALA A 130 -8.11 14.20 -7.68
N TRP A 131 -8.39 15.09 -6.73
CA TRP A 131 -9.31 16.21 -6.92
C TRP A 131 -8.81 17.24 -7.93
N ALA A 132 -7.53 17.62 -7.87
CA ALA A 132 -6.96 18.60 -8.79
C ALA A 132 -7.00 18.12 -10.25
N VAL A 133 -6.63 16.85 -10.47
CA VAL A 133 -6.66 16.22 -11.79
C VAL A 133 -8.11 16.05 -12.27
N PHE A 134 -9.02 15.61 -11.41
CA PHE A 134 -10.44 15.52 -11.73
C PHE A 134 -11.02 16.88 -12.17
N LEU A 135 -10.83 17.93 -11.37
CA LEU A 135 -11.36 19.27 -11.69
C LEU A 135 -10.76 19.84 -12.97
N ARG A 136 -9.46 19.61 -13.23
CA ARG A 136 -8.77 20.14 -14.41
C ARG A 136 -9.22 19.50 -15.72
N TYR A 137 -9.57 18.22 -15.72
CA TYR A 137 -9.94 17.48 -16.92
C TYR A 137 -11.45 17.26 -17.07
N LEU A 138 -12.24 17.58 -16.04
CA LEU A 138 -13.70 17.58 -16.09
C LEU A 138 -14.27 18.92 -16.58
N ILE A 139 -13.67 20.04 -16.19
CA ILE A 139 -14.06 21.41 -16.57
C ILE A 139 -13.35 21.78 -17.87
#